data_AF-A0A8K0ETI7-F1
#
_entry.id   AF-A0A8K0ETI7-F1
#
_cell.length_a   1.000
_cell.length_b   1.000
_cell.length_c   1.000
_cell.angle_alpha   90.00
_cell.angle_beta   90.00
_cell.angle_gamma   90.00
#
_symmetry.space_group_name_H-M   'P 1'
#
loop_
_entity.id
_entity.type
_entity.pdbx_description
1 polymer ?
#
loop_
_entity_poly.entity_id
_entity_poly.type
_entity_poly.pdbx_seq_one_letter_code
_entity_poly.pdbx_strand_id
1 'polypeptide(L)'
;MSSEDFENHEEDFRNVYDELRRTAQSRLPNAVGEERKRMVREVMRGIEECTTLVQEMEEEVKQAPPTYRPQMLSRLRNYRRDLDKLQREMKQASGTGMMRDELMSGGTYDPDSDEARMSASHRSKMLQGLESLNRTSASIERSTRIAVESEQIGTETIEELGEQREQLVRTRERVTDMDQNLSTSKKILNAMSRRVMTNKLILGMIILVELAILLGLIAYKWIIPK
;
A
#
# COMPACT_ATOMS: atom_id res chain seq x y z
N MET A 1 -16.85 13.91 -4.25
CA MET A 1 -16.39 14.42 -2.96
C MET A 1 -15.38 13.45 -2.34
N SER A 2 -15.71 12.17 -2.08
CA SER A 2 -14.77 11.17 -1.48
C SER A 2 -13.38 10.96 -2.14
N SER A 3 -13.16 11.31 -3.41
CA SER A 3 -11.81 11.21 -4.02
C SER A 3 -10.88 12.35 -3.61
N GLU A 4 -11.43 13.54 -3.34
CA GLU A 4 -10.67 14.76 -3.05
C GLU A 4 -10.14 14.73 -1.62
N ASP A 5 -10.97 14.27 -0.68
CA ASP A 5 -10.58 14.08 0.71
C ASP A 5 -9.46 13.05 0.82
N PHE A 6 -9.54 11.91 0.10
CA PHE A 6 -8.45 10.93 0.09
C PHE A 6 -7.13 11.49 -0.47
N GLU A 7 -7.19 12.31 -1.52
CA GLU A 7 -6.00 12.93 -2.10
C GLU A 7 -5.34 13.93 -1.14
N ASN A 8 -6.12 14.69 -0.38
CA ASN A 8 -5.62 15.60 0.65
C ASN A 8 -4.91 14.84 1.78
N HIS A 9 -5.52 13.78 2.32
CA HIS A 9 -4.88 12.96 3.35
C HIS A 9 -3.64 12.22 2.80
N GLU A 10 -3.63 11.84 1.52
CA GLU A 10 -2.47 11.25 0.86
C GLU A 10 -1.30 12.26 0.74
N GLU A 11 -1.60 13.52 0.44
CA GLU A 11 -0.60 14.59 0.39
C GLU A 11 -0.02 14.89 1.78
N ASP A 12 -0.88 15.03 2.80
CA ASP A 12 -0.48 15.23 4.18
C ASP A 12 0.39 14.07 4.68
N PHE A 13 -0.02 12.82 4.40
CA PHE A 13 0.76 11.64 4.73
C PHE A 13 2.16 11.70 4.10
N ARG A 14 2.27 12.04 2.81
CA ARG A 14 3.58 12.12 2.13
C ARG A 14 4.47 13.20 2.71
N ASN A 15 3.90 14.36 3.03
CA ASN A 15 4.64 15.48 3.62
C ASN A 15 5.27 15.07 4.96
N VAL A 16 4.46 14.50 5.86
CA VAL A 16 4.92 14.05 7.17
C VAL A 16 5.90 12.87 7.02
N TYR A 17 5.60 11.90 6.16
CA TYR A 17 6.46 10.74 5.93
C TYR A 17 7.85 11.12 5.38
N ASP A 18 7.92 12.05 4.43
CA ASP A 18 9.19 12.51 3.87
C ASP A 18 10.02 13.29 4.90
N GLU A 19 9.38 14.10 5.75
CA GLU A 19 10.05 14.78 6.85
C GLU A 19 10.62 13.78 7.88
N LEU A 20 9.83 12.77 8.25
CA LEU A 20 10.27 11.71 9.17
C LEU A 20 11.41 10.91 8.58
N ARG A 21 11.31 10.53 7.31
CA ARG A 21 12.37 9.80 6.61
C ARG A 21 13.65 10.61 6.52
N ARG A 22 13.57 11.91 6.22
CA ARG A 22 14.74 12.81 6.23
C ARG A 22 15.37 12.88 7.61
N THR A 23 14.56 13.02 8.65
CA THR A 23 15.03 13.09 10.04
C THR A 23 15.70 11.77 10.47
N ALA A 24 15.10 10.63 10.13
CA ALA A 24 15.63 9.30 10.41
C ALA A 24 16.92 9.00 9.63
N GLN A 25 17.03 9.40 8.36
CA GLN A 25 18.19 9.05 7.51
C GLN A 25 19.36 10.04 7.64
N SER A 26 19.10 11.34 7.84
CA SER A 26 20.15 12.37 7.82
C SER A 26 20.57 12.86 9.21
N ARG A 27 19.63 12.96 10.15
CA ARG A 27 19.88 13.56 11.47
C ARG A 27 20.21 12.50 12.51
N LEU A 28 19.56 11.35 12.44
CA LEU A 28 19.73 10.27 13.41
C LEU A 28 21.13 9.62 13.44
N PRO A 29 21.85 9.44 12.31
CA PRO A 29 23.23 8.92 12.33
C PRO A 29 24.24 9.90 12.93
N ASN A 30 23.95 11.19 12.85
CA ASN A 30 24.84 12.27 13.31
C ASN A 30 24.56 12.69 14.77
N ALA A 31 23.51 12.14 15.39
CA ALA A 31 23.05 12.51 16.72
C ALA A 31 23.64 11.61 17.80
N VAL A 32 24.06 12.21 18.92
CA VAL A 32 24.68 11.49 20.04
C VAL A 32 23.90 11.72 21.33
N GLY A 33 23.75 10.67 22.16
CA GLY A 33 23.21 10.76 23.52
C GLY A 33 21.75 11.26 23.61
N GLU A 34 21.54 12.34 24.36
CA GLU A 34 20.23 12.98 24.62
C GLU A 34 19.54 13.47 23.34
N GLU A 35 20.30 14.05 22.40
CA GLU A 35 19.76 14.60 21.16
C GLU A 35 19.21 13.49 20.26
N ARG A 36 19.89 12.33 20.24
CA ARG A 36 19.41 11.10 19.58
C ARG A 36 18.12 10.60 20.23
N LYS A 37 18.04 10.54 21.57
CA LYS A 37 16.81 10.13 22.28
C LYS A 37 15.65 11.10 22.03
N ARG A 38 15.90 12.41 21.94
CA ARG A 38 14.88 13.41 21.62
C ARG A 38 14.35 13.24 20.20
N MET A 39 15.24 13.12 19.21
CA MET A 39 14.84 12.91 17.82
C MET A 39 14.17 11.56 17.58
N VAL A 40 14.59 10.51 18.30
CA VAL A 40 13.90 9.22 18.23
C VAL A 40 12.45 9.35 18.72
N ARG A 41 12.19 10.08 19.79
CA ARG A 41 10.82 10.34 20.28
C ARG A 41 10.00 11.19 19.31
N GLU A 42 10.63 12.20 18.71
CA GLU A 42 9.99 13.07 17.72
C GLU A 42 9.56 12.27 16.47
N VAL A 43 10.44 11.42 15.95
CA VAL A 43 10.10 10.55 14.81
C VAL A 43 9.06 9.51 15.20
N MET A 44 9.13 8.93 16.40
CA MET A 44 8.10 8.00 16.89
C MET A 44 6.72 8.68 16.99
N ARG A 45 6.65 9.94 17.42
CA ARG A 45 5.40 10.72 17.44
C ARG A 45 4.87 10.96 16.03
N GLY A 46 5.73 11.30 15.08
CA GLY A 46 5.30 11.47 13.69
C GLY A 46 4.87 10.15 13.04
N ILE A 47 5.44 9.01 13.43
CA ILE A 47 4.96 7.69 12.97
C ILE A 47 3.53 7.44 13.47
N GLU A 48 3.21 7.83 14.71
CA GLU A 48 1.83 7.75 15.22
C GLU A 48 0.88 8.65 14.40
N GLU A 49 1.29 9.88 14.08
CA GLU A 49 0.53 10.81 13.24
C GLU A 49 0.29 10.25 11.82
N CYS A 50 1.33 9.72 11.16
CA CYS A 50 1.17 9.03 9.88
C CYS A 50 0.26 7.80 9.97
N THR A 51 0.26 7.10 11.11
CA THR A 51 -0.61 5.93 11.33
C THR A 51 -2.08 6.36 11.42
N THR A 52 -2.36 7.48 12.08
CA THR A 52 -3.70 8.09 12.12
C THR A 52 -4.16 8.50 10.72
N LEU A 53 -3.31 9.18 9.93
CA LEU A 53 -3.63 9.56 8.55
C LEU A 53 -3.93 8.34 7.66
N VAL A 54 -3.21 7.22 7.86
CA VAL A 54 -3.50 5.95 7.17
C VAL A 54 -4.85 5.37 7.56
N GLN A 55 -5.27 5.50 8.83
CA GLN A 55 -6.60 5.07 9.29
C GLN A 55 -7.72 5.95 8.70
N GLU A 56 -7.52 7.26 8.64
CA GLU A 56 -8.46 8.20 8.02
C GLU A 56 -8.62 7.90 6.51
N MET A 57 -7.51 7.67 5.81
CA MET A 57 -7.53 7.23 4.41
C MET A 57 -8.25 5.88 4.23
N GLU A 58 -8.13 4.93 5.18
CA GLU A 58 -8.87 3.67 5.15
C GLU A 58 -10.38 3.85 5.32
N GLU A 59 -10.80 4.79 6.16
CA GLU A 59 -12.20 5.12 6.36
C GLU A 59 -12.80 5.75 5.09
N GLU A 60 -12.06 6.65 4.43
CA GLU A 60 -12.44 7.23 3.14
C GLU A 60 -12.53 6.17 2.03
N VAL A 61 -11.63 5.19 1.99
CA VAL A 61 -11.68 4.08 1.03
C VAL A 61 -12.95 3.23 1.19
N LYS A 62 -13.46 3.07 2.41
CA LYS A 62 -14.73 2.36 2.65
C LYS A 62 -15.93 3.13 2.07
N GLN A 63 -15.88 4.46 2.09
CA GLN A 63 -16.91 5.33 1.54
C GLN A 63 -16.79 5.53 0.01
N ALA A 64 -15.61 5.25 -0.56
CA ALA A 64 -15.34 5.41 -1.99
C ALA A 64 -16.04 4.38 -2.91
N PRO A 65 -16.22 4.69 -4.20
CA PRO A 65 -16.81 3.77 -5.18
C PRO A 65 -15.96 2.51 -5.41
N PRO A 66 -16.57 1.34 -5.68
CA PRO A 66 -15.87 0.06 -5.82
C PRO A 66 -14.83 0.01 -6.95
N THR A 67 -14.90 0.92 -7.93
CA THR A 67 -13.96 1.01 -9.04
C THR A 67 -12.56 1.46 -8.61
N TYR A 68 -12.45 2.29 -7.56
CA TYR A 68 -11.19 2.88 -7.12
C TYR A 68 -10.57 2.20 -5.89
N ARG A 69 -11.39 1.48 -5.10
CA ARG A 69 -10.95 0.76 -3.89
C ARG A 69 -9.72 -0.14 -4.09
N PRO A 70 -9.60 -0.95 -5.15
CA PRO A 70 -8.45 -1.85 -5.30
C PRO A 70 -7.12 -1.10 -5.42
N GLN A 71 -7.13 0.04 -6.12
CA GLN A 71 -5.94 0.86 -6.29
C GLN A 71 -5.56 1.56 -4.98
N MET A 72 -6.54 2.09 -4.25
CA MET A 72 -6.33 2.78 -2.98
C MET A 72 -5.84 1.82 -1.87
N LEU A 73 -6.43 0.63 -1.77
CA LEU A 73 -5.98 -0.43 -0.84
C LEU A 73 -4.54 -0.88 -1.12
N SER A 74 -4.17 -1.00 -2.41
CA SER A 74 -2.80 -1.33 -2.78
C SER A 74 -1.80 -0.25 -2.32
N ARG A 75 -2.18 1.03 -2.37
CA ARG A 75 -1.33 2.15 -1.89
C ARG A 75 -1.23 2.13 -0.36
N LEU A 76 -2.35 1.99 0.34
CA LEU A 76 -2.41 1.87 1.81
C LEU A 76 -1.53 0.74 2.35
N ARG A 77 -1.54 -0.42 1.68
CA ARG A 77 -0.66 -1.55 2.05
C ARG A 77 0.82 -1.21 1.92
N ASN A 78 1.20 -0.44 0.90
CA ASN A 78 2.59 0.00 0.74
C ASN A 78 2.97 1.01 1.83
N TYR A 79 2.09 1.96 2.12
CA TYR A 79 2.29 2.95 3.19
C TYR A 79 2.43 2.29 4.57
N ARG A 80 1.59 1.30 4.91
CA ARG A 80 1.75 0.50 6.15
C ARG A 80 3.11 -0.18 6.22
N ARG A 81 3.54 -0.84 5.14
CA ARG A 81 4.83 -1.55 5.12
C ARG A 81 6.01 -0.60 5.33
N ASP A 82 5.91 0.59 4.75
CA ASP A 82 6.91 1.64 4.85
C ASP A 82 6.98 2.22 6.28
N LEU A 83 5.82 2.47 6.91
CA LEU A 83 5.74 2.86 8.33
C LEU A 83 6.30 1.78 9.26
N ASP A 84 5.97 0.50 9.04
CA ASP A 84 6.48 -0.62 9.83
C ASP A 84 8.00 -0.72 9.76
N LYS A 85 8.57 -0.51 8.57
CA LYS A 85 10.02 -0.50 8.36
C LYS A 85 10.66 0.65 9.15
N LEU A 86 10.11 1.85 9.03
CA LEU A 86 10.59 3.03 9.73
C LEU A 86 10.50 2.84 11.25
N GLN A 87 9.38 2.31 11.76
CA GLN A 87 9.19 2.04 13.19
C GLN A 87 10.21 1.04 13.74
N ARG A 88 10.56 -0.01 12.98
CA ARG A 88 11.61 -0.97 13.37
C ARG A 88 12.99 -0.33 13.43
N GLU A 89 13.34 0.50 12.45
CA GLU A 89 14.60 1.25 12.42
C GLU A 89 14.71 2.18 13.65
N MET A 90 13.63 2.86 14.01
CA MET A 90 13.59 3.75 15.18
C MET A 90 13.68 2.99 16.52
N LYS A 91 13.00 1.84 16.64
CA LYS A 91 13.10 0.97 17.84
C LYS A 91 14.51 0.42 18.02
N GLN A 92 15.18 0.00 16.95
CA GLN A 92 16.57 -0.45 16.99
C GLN A 92 17.53 0.69 17.39
N ALA A 93 17.29 1.89 16.89
CA ALA A 93 18.05 3.08 17.27
C ALA A 93 17.88 3.47 18.74
N SER A 94 16.69 3.25 19.33
CA SER A 94 16.42 3.47 20.75
C SER A 94 17.07 2.40 21.64
N GLY A 95 16.96 1.12 21.25
CA GLY A 95 17.43 -0.03 22.06
C GLY A 95 18.96 -0.15 22.18
N THR A 96 19.71 0.31 21.17
CA THR A 96 21.20 0.30 21.23
C THR A 96 21.77 1.25 22.28
N GLY A 97 21.00 2.21 22.80
CA GLY A 97 21.44 3.15 23.82
C GLY A 97 21.36 2.66 25.26
N MET A 98 20.48 1.71 25.59
CA MET A 98 20.27 1.26 26.98
C MET A 98 21.23 0.17 27.43
N MET A 99 21.61 -0.77 26.54
CA MET A 99 22.55 -1.85 26.89
C MET A 99 23.98 -1.36 27.16
N ARG A 100 24.39 -0.23 26.56
CA ARG A 100 25.77 0.27 26.66
C ARG A 100 26.02 1.14 27.90
N ASP A 101 24.96 1.72 28.47
CA ASP A 101 25.04 2.62 29.63
C ASP A 101 25.14 1.85 30.95
N GLU A 102 24.40 0.73 31.07
CA GLU A 102 24.48 -0.15 32.25
C GLU A 102 25.82 -0.89 32.35
N LEU A 103 26.49 -1.16 31.22
CA LEU A 103 27.79 -1.85 31.19
C LEU A 103 28.99 -0.97 31.54
N MET A 104 28.82 0.36 31.62
CA MET A 104 29.92 1.32 31.83
C MET A 104 29.87 2.03 33.20
N SER A 105 28.81 1.85 33.99
CA SER A 105 28.58 2.58 35.25
C SER A 105 28.99 1.84 36.53
N GLY A 106 29.54 0.63 36.44
CA GLY A 106 29.85 -0.20 37.62
C GLY A 106 31.35 -0.28 37.95
N GLY A 107 31.94 0.76 38.58
CA GLY A 107 33.38 0.70 38.90
C GLY A 107 33.94 1.79 39.78
N THR A 108 33.54 1.84 41.06
CA THR A 108 34.36 2.44 42.14
C THR A 108 34.21 1.60 43.41
N TYR A 109 35.32 1.00 43.84
CA TYR A 109 35.43 0.02 44.92
C TYR A 109 36.05 0.70 46.15
N ASP A 110 35.38 0.61 47.31
CA ASP A 110 35.83 1.10 48.61
C ASP A 110 35.66 -0.04 49.65
N PRO A 111 36.73 -0.55 50.29
CA PRO A 111 36.76 -1.90 50.87
C PRO A 111 36.52 -2.01 52.40
N ASP A 112 35.81 -1.09 53.07
CA ASP A 112 35.79 -1.09 54.55
C ASP A 112 34.40 -1.08 55.23
N SER A 113 33.42 -1.85 54.72
CA SER A 113 32.12 -1.99 55.42
C SER A 113 31.38 -3.31 55.14
N ASP A 114 32.08 -4.44 55.22
CA ASP A 114 31.64 -5.70 54.63
C ASP A 114 30.54 -6.48 55.40
N GLU A 115 30.51 -6.55 56.73
CA GLU A 115 29.62 -7.53 57.38
C GLU A 115 28.15 -7.08 57.54
N ALA A 116 27.88 -5.82 57.88
CA ALA A 116 26.52 -5.33 58.07
C ALA A 116 25.81 -4.99 56.74
N ARG A 117 26.57 -4.57 55.72
CA ARG A 117 26.03 -4.27 54.37
C ARG A 117 25.80 -5.53 53.55
N MET A 118 26.56 -6.60 53.77
CA MET A 118 26.40 -7.86 53.04
C MET A 118 25.02 -8.49 53.30
N SER A 119 24.55 -8.55 54.55
CA SER A 119 23.21 -9.08 54.88
C SER A 119 22.06 -8.22 54.31
N ALA A 120 22.16 -6.89 54.41
CA ALA A 120 21.19 -5.97 53.82
C ALA A 120 21.22 -6.00 52.26
N SER A 121 22.41 -6.16 51.67
CA SER A 121 22.61 -6.30 50.22
C SER A 121 22.05 -7.61 49.70
N HIS A 122 22.18 -8.73 50.42
CA HIS A 122 21.58 -10.01 50.03
C HIS A 122 20.05 -9.95 50.03
N ARG A 123 19.45 -9.32 51.04
CA ARG A 123 17.98 -9.17 51.12
C ARG A 123 17.44 -8.21 50.06
N SER A 124 18.16 -7.11 49.82
CA SER A 124 17.87 -6.16 48.72
C SER A 124 17.97 -6.84 47.35
N LYS A 125 19.04 -7.59 47.07
CA LYS A 125 19.23 -8.35 45.82
C LYS A 125 18.15 -9.42 45.63
N MET A 126 17.71 -10.08 46.71
CA MET A 126 16.61 -11.05 46.63
C MET A 126 15.26 -10.40 46.28
N LEU A 127 14.95 -9.25 46.90
CA LEU A 127 13.75 -8.47 46.56
C LEU A 127 13.80 -7.94 45.13
N GLN A 128 14.96 -7.46 44.69
CA GLN A 128 15.18 -6.99 43.33
C GLN A 128 15.08 -8.14 42.31
N GLY A 129 15.55 -9.33 42.67
CA GLY A 129 15.37 -10.56 41.90
C GLY A 129 13.90 -10.96 41.78
N LEU A 130 13.14 -10.87 42.87
CA LEU A 130 11.69 -11.12 42.89
C LEU A 130 10.92 -10.10 42.04
N GLU A 131 11.26 -8.82 42.14
CA GLU A 131 10.64 -7.75 41.34
C GLU A 131 10.97 -7.89 39.85
N SER A 132 12.22 -8.20 39.51
CA SER A 132 12.64 -8.51 38.14
C SER A 132 11.89 -9.72 37.59
N LEU A 133 11.75 -10.78 38.38
CA LEU A 133 11.05 -12.00 37.97
C LEU A 133 9.55 -11.74 37.78
N ASN A 134 8.92 -10.96 38.66
CA ASN A 134 7.53 -10.54 38.50
C ASN A 134 7.33 -9.68 37.25
N ARG A 135 8.26 -8.75 36.98
CA ARG A 135 8.26 -7.93 35.76
C ARG A 135 8.45 -8.76 34.49
N THR A 136 9.35 -9.75 34.51
CA THR A 136 9.56 -10.68 33.40
C THR A 136 8.32 -11.54 33.19
N SER A 137 7.70 -12.03 34.27
CA SER A 137 6.44 -12.79 34.20
C SER A 137 5.32 -11.99 33.55
N ALA A 138 5.11 -10.75 33.99
CA ALA A 138 4.14 -9.84 33.38
C ALA A 138 4.49 -9.49 31.91
N SER A 139 5.78 -9.45 31.56
CA SER A 139 6.21 -9.25 30.17
C SER A 139 5.96 -10.46 29.29
N ILE A 140 6.14 -11.67 29.82
CA ILE A 140 5.82 -12.92 29.12
C ILE A 140 4.31 -12.99 28.89
N GLU A 141 3.49 -12.72 29.90
CA GLU A 141 2.03 -12.70 29.75
C GLU A 141 1.59 -11.74 28.65
N ARG A 142 2.11 -10.50 28.65
CA ARG A 142 1.84 -9.54 27.57
C ARG A 142 2.30 -10.04 26.20
N SER A 143 3.48 -10.66 26.13
CA SER A 143 4.03 -11.18 24.86
C SER A 143 3.19 -12.33 24.32
N THR A 144 2.70 -13.22 25.19
CA THR A 144 1.81 -14.31 24.79
C THR A 144 0.47 -13.79 24.29
N ARG A 145 -0.11 -12.76 24.94
CA ARG A 145 -1.33 -12.11 24.47
C ARG A 145 -1.15 -11.49 23.08
N ILE A 146 -0.06 -10.75 22.87
CA ILE A 146 0.26 -10.13 21.57
C ILE A 146 0.50 -11.21 20.50
N ALA A 147 1.15 -12.32 20.86
CA ALA A 147 1.38 -13.43 19.92
C ALA A 147 0.06 -14.05 19.45
N VAL A 148 -0.90 -14.27 20.36
CA VAL A 148 -2.23 -14.80 20.03
C VAL A 148 -3.03 -13.82 19.17
N GLU A 149 -3.02 -12.53 19.50
CA GLU A 149 -3.66 -11.49 18.69
C GLU A 149 -3.03 -11.43 17.27
N SER A 150 -1.72 -11.55 17.18
CA SER A 150 -1.01 -11.60 15.90
C SER A 150 -1.31 -12.86 15.09
N GLU A 151 -1.52 -14.01 15.74
CA GLU A 151 -1.95 -15.25 15.09
C GLU A 151 -3.37 -15.12 14.53
N GLN A 152 -4.27 -14.49 15.29
CA GLN A 152 -5.63 -14.23 14.85
C GLN A 152 -5.67 -13.29 13.63
N ILE A 153 -4.94 -12.17 13.68
CA ILE A 153 -4.80 -11.24 12.54
C ILE A 153 -4.17 -11.95 11.33
N GLY A 154 -3.15 -12.79 11.58
CA GLY A 154 -2.51 -13.58 10.53
C GLY A 154 -3.48 -14.54 9.85
N THR A 155 -4.35 -15.18 10.62
CA THR A 155 -5.38 -16.11 10.12
C THR A 155 -6.44 -15.39 9.29
N GLU A 156 -6.96 -14.26 9.80
CA GLU A 156 -7.91 -13.40 9.07
C GLU A 156 -7.31 -12.88 7.75
N THR A 157 -6.03 -12.47 7.79
CA THR A 157 -5.31 -12.03 6.58
C THR A 157 -5.18 -13.16 5.55
N ILE A 158 -4.92 -14.40 5.98
CA ILE A 158 -4.82 -15.55 5.07
C ILE A 158 -6.19 -15.85 4.44
N GLU A 159 -7.28 -15.75 5.21
CA GLU A 159 -8.65 -15.92 4.72
C GLU A 159 -8.98 -14.86 3.66
N GLU A 160 -8.71 -13.58 3.95
CA GLU A 160 -8.92 -12.48 3.00
C GLU A 160 -8.09 -12.65 1.72
N LEU A 161 -6.81 -13.06 1.84
CA LEU A 161 -5.97 -13.37 0.68
C LEU A 161 -6.53 -14.53 -0.16
N GLY A 162 -7.18 -15.51 0.48
CA GLY A 162 -7.91 -16.58 -0.18
C GLY A 162 -9.08 -16.05 -1.02
N GLU A 163 -9.91 -15.19 -0.44
CA GLU A 163 -11.02 -14.54 -1.15
C GLU A 163 -10.53 -13.65 -2.30
N GLN A 164 -9.48 -12.86 -2.08
CA GLN A 164 -8.87 -12.02 -3.12
C GLN A 164 -8.32 -12.87 -4.27
N ARG A 165 -7.71 -14.03 -3.98
CA ARG A 165 -7.26 -14.99 -5.01
C ARG A 165 -8.43 -15.49 -5.83
N GLU A 166 -9.55 -15.82 -5.20
CA GLU A 166 -10.75 -16.26 -5.91
C GLU A 166 -11.33 -15.15 -6.81
N GLN A 167 -11.38 -13.91 -6.32
CA GLN A 167 -11.78 -12.76 -7.13
C GLN A 167 -10.86 -12.54 -8.34
N LEU A 168 -9.55 -12.70 -8.18
CA LEU A 168 -8.59 -12.62 -9.28
C LEU A 168 -8.81 -13.72 -10.32
N VAL A 169 -9.08 -14.96 -9.88
CA VAL A 169 -9.40 -16.07 -10.79
C VAL A 169 -10.68 -15.77 -11.59
N ARG A 170 -11.76 -15.35 -10.92
CA ARG A 170 -13.02 -14.97 -11.60
C ARG A 170 -12.84 -13.81 -12.57
N THR A 171 -12.02 -12.82 -12.21
CA THR A 171 -11.71 -11.68 -13.08
C THR A 171 -10.94 -12.14 -14.32
N ARG A 172 -9.96 -13.03 -14.14
CA ARG A 172 -9.18 -13.60 -15.25
C ARG A 172 -10.05 -14.41 -16.21
N GLU A 173 -11.00 -15.20 -15.69
CA GLU A 173 -11.97 -15.93 -16.49
C GLU A 173 -12.84 -14.95 -17.30
N ARG A 174 -13.39 -13.92 -16.66
CA ARG A 174 -14.18 -12.87 -17.35
C ARG A 174 -13.39 -12.15 -18.44
N VAL A 175 -12.12 -11.84 -18.21
CA VAL A 175 -11.25 -11.21 -19.23
C VAL A 175 -11.04 -12.14 -20.42
N THR A 176 -10.85 -13.44 -20.16
CA THR A 176 -10.71 -14.45 -21.22
C THR A 176 -11.99 -14.58 -22.03
N ASP A 177 -13.16 -14.56 -21.38
CA ASP A 177 -14.47 -14.57 -22.05
C ASP A 177 -14.71 -13.28 -22.84
N MET A 178 -14.29 -12.13 -22.33
CA MET A 178 -14.35 -10.86 -23.07
C MET A 178 -13.49 -10.90 -24.34
N ASP A 179 -12.28 -11.45 -24.28
CA ASP A 179 -11.44 -11.63 -25.48
C ASP A 179 -12.10 -12.51 -26.54
N GLN A 180 -12.75 -13.60 -26.12
CA GLN A 180 -13.51 -14.47 -27.01
C GLN A 180 -14.71 -13.74 -27.64
N ASN A 181 -15.48 -12.99 -26.83
CA ASN A 181 -16.61 -12.20 -27.31
C ASN A 181 -16.18 -11.05 -28.24
N LEU A 182 -15.01 -10.45 -27.99
CA LEU A 182 -14.44 -9.38 -28.80
C LEU A 182 -13.95 -9.92 -30.15
N SER A 183 -13.40 -11.13 -30.19
CA SER A 183 -13.06 -11.84 -31.44
C SER A 183 -14.30 -12.11 -32.30
N THR A 184 -15.40 -12.53 -31.66
CA THR A 184 -16.69 -12.79 -32.33
C THR A 184 -17.30 -11.49 -32.84
N SER A 185 -17.27 -10.43 -32.02
CA SER A 185 -17.75 -9.10 -32.39
C SER A 185 -16.99 -8.52 -33.59
N LYS A 186 -15.65 -8.66 -33.61
CA LYS A 186 -14.82 -8.28 -34.78
C LYS A 186 -15.20 -9.05 -36.03
N LYS A 187 -15.51 -10.35 -35.91
CA LYS A 187 -15.96 -11.18 -37.05
C LYS A 187 -17.30 -10.69 -37.60
N ILE A 188 -18.26 -10.35 -36.73
CA ILE A 188 -19.57 -9.81 -37.13
C ILE A 188 -19.41 -8.42 -37.78
N LEU A 189 -18.63 -7.53 -37.18
CA LEU A 189 -18.35 -6.20 -37.73
C LEU A 189 -17.69 -6.28 -39.11
N ASN A 190 -16.71 -7.16 -39.30
CA ASN A 190 -16.08 -7.38 -40.60
C ASN A 190 -17.07 -7.93 -41.64
N ALA A 191 -17.99 -8.80 -41.25
CA ALA A 191 -19.04 -9.29 -42.13
C ALA A 191 -20.03 -8.19 -42.52
N MET A 192 -20.45 -7.33 -41.56
CA MET A 192 -21.29 -6.16 -41.85
C MET A 192 -20.57 -5.16 -42.76
N SER A 193 -19.30 -4.86 -42.48
CA SER A 193 -18.46 -3.95 -43.28
C SER A 193 -18.34 -4.41 -44.73
N ARG A 194 -18.09 -5.71 -44.96
CA ARG A 194 -18.06 -6.29 -46.32
C ARG A 194 -19.39 -6.15 -47.05
N ARG A 195 -20.52 -6.40 -46.38
CA ARG A 195 -21.86 -6.23 -46.98
C ARG A 195 -22.10 -4.77 -47.38
N VAL A 196 -21.76 -3.82 -46.50
CA VAL A 196 -21.89 -2.38 -46.78
C VAL A 196 -21.00 -1.96 -47.96
N MET A 197 -19.75 -2.43 -48.01
CA MET A 197 -18.84 -2.13 -49.11
C MET A 197 -19.37 -2.68 -50.45
N THR A 198 -19.87 -3.91 -50.45
CA THR A 198 -20.48 -4.53 -51.65
C THR A 198 -21.68 -3.74 -52.13
N ASN A 199 -22.58 -3.34 -51.22
CA ASN A 199 -23.73 -2.51 -51.55
C ASN A 199 -23.33 -1.16 -52.13
N LYS A 200 -22.30 -0.51 -51.57
CA LYS A 200 -21.76 0.76 -52.11
C LYS A 200 -21.16 0.59 -53.51
N LEU A 201 -20.45 -0.51 -53.77
CA LEU A 201 -19.89 -0.80 -55.10
C LEU A 201 -21.00 -1.07 -56.14
N ILE A 202 -22.02 -1.84 -55.78
CA ILE A 202 -23.18 -2.08 -56.65
C ILE A 202 -23.89 -0.77 -56.99
N LEU A 203 -24.12 0.08 -55.98
CA LEU A 203 -24.74 1.40 -56.19
C LEU A 203 -23.92 2.27 -57.15
N GLY A 204 -22.59 2.32 -56.97
CA GLY A 204 -21.70 3.07 -57.87
C GLY A 204 -21.72 2.54 -59.30
N MET A 205 -21.79 1.22 -59.49
CA MET A 205 -21.88 0.60 -60.81
C MET A 205 -23.19 0.97 -61.52
N ILE A 206 -24.32 0.98 -60.82
CA ILE A 206 -25.62 1.39 -61.38
C ILE A 206 -25.55 2.84 -61.87
N ILE A 207 -25.02 3.76 -61.06
CA ILE A 207 -24.88 5.18 -61.43
C ILE A 207 -24.00 5.35 -62.67
N LEU A 208 -22.89 4.60 -62.78
CA LEU A 208 -22.01 4.65 -63.95
C LEU A 208 -22.73 4.18 -65.23
N VAL A 209 -23.53 3.12 -65.13
CA VAL A 209 -24.31 2.60 -66.26
C VAL A 209 -25.36 3.63 -66.71
N GLU A 210 -26.08 4.26 -65.78
CA GLU A 210 -27.06 5.29 -66.10
C GLU A 210 -26.42 6.49 -66.81
N LEU A 211 -25.26 6.95 -66.33
CA LEU A 211 -24.51 8.04 -66.97
C LEU A 211 -24.03 7.66 -68.37
N ALA A 212 -23.57 6.43 -68.57
CA ALA A 212 -23.13 5.96 -69.89
C ALA A 212 -24.29 5.94 -70.90
N ILE A 213 -25.48 5.48 -70.49
CA ILE A 213 -26.68 5.49 -71.34
C ILE A 213 -27.09 6.93 -71.68
N LEU A 214 -27.12 7.83 -70.69
CA LEU A 214 -27.45 9.24 -70.91
C LEU A 214 -26.47 9.92 -71.89
N LEU A 215 -25.17 9.71 -71.70
CA LEU A 215 -24.14 10.24 -72.61
C LEU A 215 -24.29 9.66 -74.02
N GLY A 216 -24.56 8.35 -74.15
CA GLY A 216 -24.83 7.70 -75.43
C GLY A 216 -26.04 8.29 -76.16
N LEU A 217 -27.14 8.53 -75.44
CA LEU A 217 -28.35 9.15 -76.00
C LEU A 217 -28.12 10.60 -76.43
N ILE A 218 -27.36 11.38 -75.65
CA ILE A 218 -27.01 12.77 -76.00
C ILE A 218 -26.13 12.78 -77.25
N ALA A 219 -25.10 11.92 -77.31
CA ALA A 219 -24.23 11.80 -78.47
C ALA A 219 -25.02 11.38 -79.73
N TYR A 220 -25.91 10.39 -79.61
CA TYR A 220 -26.78 9.95 -80.71
C TYR A 220 -27.71 11.07 -81.20
N LYS A 221 -28.35 11.80 -80.26
CA LYS A 221 -29.22 12.94 -80.59
C LYS A 221 -28.47 14.08 -81.27
N TRP A 222 -27.20 14.31 -80.91
CA TRP A 222 -26.37 15.34 -81.52
C TRP A 222 -25.83 14.92 -82.90
N ILE A 223 -25.51 13.63 -83.07
CA ILE A 223 -24.99 13.06 -84.32
C ILE A 223 -26.05 12.86 -85.39
N ILE A 224 -27.33 12.76 -85.05
CA ILE A 224 -28.44 12.83 -86.01
C ILE A 224 -28.89 14.29 -86.11
N PRO A 225 -28.44 15.07 -87.11
CA PRO A 225 -29.05 16.35 -87.39
C PRO A 225 -30.42 16.06 -88.02
N LYS A 226 -31.43 16.78 -87.54
CA LYS A 226 -32.75 16.83 -88.19
C LYS A 226 -32.66 17.40 -89.60
#